data_AF-A0A6A3G6Z7-F1
#
_entry.id   AF-A0A6A3G6Z7-F1
#
_cell.length_a   1.000
_cell.length_b   1.000
_cell.length_c   1.000
_cell.angle_alpha   90.00
_cell.angle_beta   90.00
_cell.angle_gamma   90.00
#
_symmetry.space_group_name_H-M   'P 1'
#
loop_
_entity.id
_entity.type
_entity.pdbx_description
1 polymer ?
#
loop_
_entity_poly.entity_id
_entity_poly.type
_entity_poly.pdbx_seq_one_letter_code
_entity_poly.pdbx_strand_id
1 'polypeptide(L)'
;MRRLAEEPAMANCDSKIRAWTALENDTLVNYMAGKLDLPHPPNFIKEIMIAEHRAMLEDFHEKYLNVTLTAKLPPSVRLPKQVPHADHFKEQFQANTCRRFGTAMMRVLQEDVKRLDYDGTHTLHLQ
;
A
#
# COMPACT_ATOMS: atom_id res chain seq x y z
N MET A 1 -14.35 -10.36 3.50
CA MET A 1 -13.10 -10.01 4.22
C MET A 1 -12.89 -8.51 4.29
N ARG A 2 -12.82 -7.76 3.17
CA ARG A 2 -12.65 -6.29 3.20
C ARG A 2 -13.63 -5.56 4.13
N ARG A 3 -14.93 -5.80 3.95
CA ARG A 3 -15.98 -5.24 4.81
C ARG A 3 -15.72 -5.46 6.30
N LEU A 4 -15.39 -6.68 6.70
CA LEU A 4 -15.05 -7.02 8.09
C LEU A 4 -13.80 -6.26 8.58
N ALA A 5 -12.78 -6.15 7.74
CA ALA A 5 -11.54 -5.45 8.09
C ALA A 5 -11.74 -3.93 8.24
N GLU A 6 -12.68 -3.34 7.50
CA GLU A 6 -12.97 -1.91 7.51
C GLU A 6 -14.09 -1.54 8.51
N GLU A 7 -14.83 -2.53 9.04
CA GLU A 7 -15.85 -2.28 10.06
C GLU A 7 -15.26 -1.59 11.30
N PRO A 8 -15.96 -0.61 11.88
CA PRO A 8 -15.44 0.16 12.99
C PRO A 8 -15.25 -0.75 14.21
N ALA A 9 -14.05 -0.69 14.80
CA ALA A 9 -13.77 -1.36 16.05
C ALA A 9 -14.37 -0.59 17.24
N MET A 10 -14.92 -1.32 18.19
CA MET A 10 -15.59 -0.84 19.40
C MET A 10 -14.65 -0.65 20.59
N ALA A 11 -13.43 -1.21 20.54
CA ALA A 11 -12.49 -1.14 21.66
C ALA A 11 -11.81 0.22 21.80
N ASN A 12 -11.75 0.70 23.05
CA ASN A 12 -11.10 1.96 23.45
C ASN A 12 -9.93 1.77 24.43
N CYS A 13 -9.63 0.54 24.88
CA CYS A 13 -8.59 0.26 25.86
C CYS A 13 -8.10 -1.19 25.80
N ASP A 14 -6.79 -1.39 26.02
CA ASP A 14 -6.12 -2.71 25.98
C ASP A 14 -6.62 -3.70 27.04
N SER A 15 -7.33 -3.23 28.06
CA SER A 15 -7.96 -4.08 29.08
C SER A 15 -9.18 -4.87 28.59
N LYS A 16 -9.64 -4.62 27.36
CA LYS A 16 -10.84 -5.24 26.77
C LYS A 16 -10.52 -6.05 25.50
N ILE A 17 -9.39 -6.74 25.50
CA ILE A 17 -9.03 -7.64 24.40
C ILE A 17 -9.89 -8.91 24.46
N ARG A 18 -10.41 -9.33 23.31
CA ARG A 18 -11.19 -10.55 23.15
C ARG A 18 -10.45 -11.60 22.31
N ALA A 19 -10.96 -12.83 22.38
CA ALA A 19 -10.53 -13.89 21.48
C ALA A 19 -10.90 -13.60 20.02
N TRP A 20 -10.13 -14.18 19.12
CA TRP A 20 -10.21 -13.95 17.69
C TRP A 20 -11.26 -14.91 17.13
N THR A 21 -12.09 -14.45 16.20
CA THR A 21 -12.97 -15.36 15.45
C THR A 21 -12.19 -16.04 14.33
N ALA A 22 -12.68 -17.19 13.86
CA ALA A 22 -12.06 -17.90 12.73
C ALA A 22 -11.96 -17.02 11.47
N LEU A 23 -12.98 -16.20 11.23
CA LEU A 23 -13.04 -15.29 10.08
C LEU A 23 -12.05 -14.13 10.19
N GLU A 24 -11.84 -13.58 11.39
CA GLU A 24 -10.82 -12.54 11.63
C GLU A 24 -9.41 -13.09 11.47
N ASN A 25 -9.17 -14.31 11.95
CA ASN A 25 -7.89 -14.98 11.77
C ASN A 25 -7.59 -15.19 10.28
N ASP A 26 -8.54 -15.72 9.52
CA ASP A 26 -8.38 -15.91 8.07
C ASP A 26 -8.22 -14.56 7.33
N THR A 27 -8.96 -13.52 7.76
CA THR A 27 -8.81 -12.17 7.22
C THR A 27 -7.41 -11.60 7.48
N LEU A 28 -6.88 -11.77 8.69
CA LEU A 28 -5.54 -11.31 9.06
C LEU A 28 -4.44 -12.06 8.29
N VAL A 29 -4.59 -13.38 8.10
CA VAL A 29 -3.67 -14.19 7.28
C VAL A 29 -3.66 -13.72 5.82
N ASN A 30 -4.83 -13.47 5.23
CA ASN A 30 -4.93 -12.96 3.86
C ASN A 30 -4.37 -11.53 3.72
N TYR A 31 -4.58 -10.68 4.74
CA TYR A 31 -3.97 -9.35 4.83
C TYR A 31 -2.44 -9.42 4.88
N MET A 32 -1.87 -10.21 5.79
CA MET A 32 -0.41 -10.37 5.90
C MET A 32 0.22 -11.00 4.65
N ALA A 33 -0.54 -11.83 3.94
CA ALA A 33 -0.10 -12.41 2.66
C ALA A 33 -0.13 -11.40 1.49
N GLY A 34 -0.61 -10.17 1.70
CA GLY A 34 -0.80 -9.16 0.66
C GLY A 34 -1.90 -9.50 -0.34
N LYS A 35 -2.80 -10.45 -0.01
CA LYS A 35 -3.94 -10.84 -0.85
C LYS A 35 -5.17 -9.94 -0.62
N LEU A 36 -5.19 -9.26 0.52
CA LEU A 36 -6.22 -8.29 0.87
C LEU A 36 -5.58 -6.90 0.92
N ASP A 37 -5.81 -6.12 -0.13
CA ASP A 37 -5.36 -4.75 -0.22
C ASP A 37 -6.25 -3.84 0.64
N LEU A 38 -5.66 -3.21 1.66
CA LEU A 38 -6.32 -2.33 2.61
C LEU A 38 -5.48 -1.05 2.78
N PRO A 39 -6.11 0.11 3.04
CA PRO A 39 -5.38 1.37 3.26
C PRO A 39 -4.68 1.45 4.63
N HIS A 40 -5.00 0.53 5.55
CA HIS A 40 -4.43 0.43 6.88
C HIS A 40 -4.62 -1.00 7.42
N PRO A 41 -3.99 -1.40 8.52
CA PRO A 41 -4.27 -2.67 9.19
C PRO A 41 -5.77 -2.85 9.52
N PRO A 42 -6.32 -4.08 9.54
CA PRO A 42 -7.72 -4.32 9.84
C PRO A 42 -8.16 -3.70 11.17
N ASN A 43 -9.30 -3.01 11.21
CA ASN A 43 -9.77 -2.28 12.38
C ASN A 43 -9.96 -3.17 13.62
N PHE A 44 -10.46 -4.38 13.42
CA PHE A 44 -10.72 -5.34 14.51
C PHE A 44 -9.46 -5.69 15.33
N ILE A 45 -8.24 -5.45 14.83
CA ILE A 45 -7.01 -5.67 15.60
C ILE A 45 -7.01 -4.88 16.92
N LYS A 46 -7.71 -3.73 16.97
CA LYS A 46 -7.90 -2.92 18.19
C LYS A 46 -8.64 -3.67 19.29
N GLU A 47 -9.42 -4.69 18.94
CA GLU A 47 -10.19 -5.52 19.87
C GLU A 47 -9.50 -6.84 20.21
N ILE A 48 -8.57 -7.32 19.37
CA ILE A 48 -7.95 -8.65 19.52
C ILE A 48 -6.45 -8.60 19.86
N MET A 49 -5.82 -7.42 19.83
CA MET A 49 -4.37 -7.25 20.07
C MET A 49 -4.07 -6.09 21.03
N ILE A 50 -3.05 -6.28 21.86
CA ILE A 50 -2.44 -5.22 22.69
C ILE A 50 -1.75 -4.16 21.82
N ALA A 51 -1.55 -2.96 22.36
CA ALA A 51 -0.91 -1.84 21.64
C ALA A 51 0.42 -2.22 20.98
N GLU A 52 1.28 -2.97 21.67
CA GLU A 52 2.59 -3.39 21.14
C GLU A 52 2.47 -4.24 19.86
N HIS A 53 1.53 -5.18 19.84
CA HIS A 53 1.29 -6.02 18.65
C HIS A 53 0.66 -5.23 17.51
N ARG A 54 -0.18 -4.25 17.82
CA ARG A 54 -0.78 -3.35 16.83
C ARG A 54 0.29 -2.48 16.18
N ALA A 55 1.20 -1.91 16.97
CA ALA A 55 2.33 -1.13 16.47
C ALA A 55 3.21 -1.96 15.52
N MET A 56 3.52 -3.22 15.87
CA MET A 56 4.27 -4.10 14.96
C MET A 56 3.54 -4.35 13.63
N LEU A 57 2.20 -4.44 13.66
CA LEU A 57 1.42 -4.65 12.45
C LEU A 57 1.28 -3.36 11.61
N GLU A 58 1.28 -2.20 12.25
CA GLU A 58 1.36 -0.89 11.59
C GLU A 58 2.73 -0.70 10.91
N ASP A 59 3.83 -1.01 11.60
CA ASP A 59 5.18 -1.00 11.00
C ASP A 59 5.29 -1.98 9.82
N PHE A 60 4.70 -3.17 9.96
CA PHE A 60 4.62 -4.14 8.87
C PHE A 60 3.82 -3.60 7.68
N HIS A 61 2.68 -2.98 7.95
CA HIS A 61 1.84 -2.36 6.93
C HIS A 61 2.63 -1.31 6.16
N GLU A 62 3.23 -0.35 6.87
CA GLU A 62 4.01 0.73 6.27
C GLU A 62 5.17 0.19 5.43
N LYS A 63 5.88 -0.81 5.93
CA LYS A 63 7.09 -1.33 5.28
C LYS A 63 6.82 -2.24 4.09
N TYR A 64 5.76 -3.04 4.12
CA TYR A 64 5.55 -4.14 3.18
C TYR A 64 4.27 -4.06 2.37
N LEU A 65 3.25 -3.35 2.85
CA LEU A 65 1.94 -3.24 2.19
C LEU A 65 1.67 -1.84 1.64
N ASN A 66 2.15 -0.79 2.31
CA ASN A 66 2.11 0.57 1.81
C ASN A 66 3.24 0.76 0.79
N VAL A 67 3.01 0.25 -0.42
CA VAL A 67 4.04 0.24 -1.45
C VAL A 67 3.87 1.44 -2.37
N THR A 68 4.72 2.45 -2.14
CA THR A 68 4.86 3.57 -3.07
C THR A 68 5.70 3.16 -4.28
N LEU A 69 5.20 3.43 -5.48
CA LEU A 69 5.98 3.32 -6.72
C LEU A 69 6.94 4.50 -6.80
N THR A 70 8.22 4.25 -6.51
CA THR A 70 9.27 5.29 -6.57
C THR A 70 10.28 4.93 -7.64
N ALA A 71 10.51 5.85 -8.59
CA ALA A 71 11.60 5.74 -9.55
C ALA A 71 12.81 6.55 -9.06
N LYS A 72 13.85 5.87 -8.54
CA LYS A 72 15.11 6.53 -8.20
C LYS A 72 15.96 6.65 -9.46
N LEU A 73 15.88 7.81 -10.09
CA LEU A 73 16.55 8.08 -11.37
C LEU A 73 18.01 8.51 -11.16
N PRO A 74 18.98 7.98 -11.92
CA PRO A 74 20.33 8.50 -11.91
C PRO A 74 20.35 9.91 -12.53
N PRO A 75 21.30 10.80 -12.13
CA PRO A 75 21.39 12.17 -12.62
C PRO A 75 21.54 12.32 -14.14
N SER A 76 21.89 11.23 -14.84
CA SER A 76 21.98 11.15 -16.29
C SER A 76 20.63 11.09 -16.99
N VAL A 77 19.55 10.68 -16.31
CA VAL A 77 18.20 10.63 -16.88
C VAL A 77 17.58 12.02 -16.80
N ARG A 78 17.39 12.65 -17.96
CA ARG A 78 16.74 13.97 -18.07
C ARG A 78 15.29 13.79 -18.47
N LEU A 79 14.38 13.99 -17.52
CA LEU A 79 12.95 14.04 -17.78
C LEU A 79 12.51 15.52 -17.90
N PRO A 80 12.10 15.99 -19.09
CA PRO A 80 11.62 17.35 -19.26
C PRO A 80 10.28 17.56 -18.53
N LYS A 81 9.95 18.83 -18.22
CA LYS A 81 8.70 19.19 -17.51
C LYS A 81 7.43 18.69 -18.21
N GLN A 82 7.44 18.65 -19.55
CA GLN A 82 6.33 18.14 -20.37
C GLN A 82 6.75 16.87 -21.10
N VAL A 83 7.23 15.90 -20.34
CA VAL A 83 7.59 14.58 -20.85
C VAL A 83 6.34 13.78 -21.27
N PRO A 84 6.42 12.98 -22.34
CA PRO A 84 5.37 12.03 -22.66
C PRO A 84 5.12 11.06 -21.51
N HIS A 85 3.85 10.73 -21.25
CA HIS A 85 3.47 9.77 -20.20
C HIS A 85 4.21 8.42 -20.34
N ALA A 86 4.48 7.99 -21.59
CA ALA A 86 5.19 6.75 -21.87
C ALA A 86 6.60 6.69 -21.26
N ASP A 87 7.34 7.80 -21.25
CA ASP A 87 8.69 7.84 -20.69
C ASP A 87 8.64 7.80 -19.16
N HIS A 88 7.67 8.47 -18.53
CA HIS A 88 7.44 8.34 -17.09
C HIS A 88 7.07 6.93 -16.65
N PHE A 89 6.14 6.31 -17.37
CA PHE A 89 5.76 4.93 -17.10
C PHE A 89 6.93 3.98 -17.31
N LYS A 90 7.76 4.19 -18.33
CA LYS A 90 8.95 3.38 -18.56
C LYS A 90 9.91 3.45 -17.37
N GLU A 91 10.19 4.64 -16.86
CA GLU A 91 11.07 4.82 -15.72
C GLU A 91 10.51 4.20 -14.43
N GLN A 92 9.22 4.41 -14.14
CA GLN A 92 8.56 3.76 -13.00
C GLN A 92 8.51 2.24 -13.16
N PHE A 93 8.24 1.74 -14.36
CA PHE A 93 8.20 0.32 -14.67
C PHE A 93 9.56 -0.31 -14.45
N GLN A 94 10.63 0.26 -15.00
CA GLN A 94 12.00 -0.24 -14.83
C GLN A 94 12.44 -0.22 -13.37
N ALA A 95 12.12 0.84 -12.63
CA ALA A 95 12.51 0.98 -11.23
C ALA A 95 11.75 0.03 -10.29
N ASN A 96 10.52 -0.36 -10.64
CA ASN A 96 9.65 -1.11 -9.74
C ASN A 96 9.44 -2.58 -10.13
N THR A 97 9.61 -2.99 -11.38
CA THR A 97 9.31 -4.37 -11.83
C THR A 97 10.16 -5.46 -11.18
N CYS A 98 11.33 -5.14 -10.63
CA CYS A 98 12.15 -6.11 -9.88
C CYS A 98 11.66 -6.34 -8.43
N ARG A 99 10.66 -5.57 -7.96
CA ARG A 99 10.08 -5.74 -6.62
C ARG A 99 8.99 -6.81 -6.65
N ARG A 100 8.82 -7.54 -5.54
CA ARG A 100 7.87 -8.66 -5.38
C ARG A 100 6.45 -8.37 -5.88
N PHE A 101 5.97 -7.12 -5.73
CA PHE A 101 4.65 -6.68 -6.18
C PHE A 101 4.70 -5.66 -7.34
N GLY A 102 5.90 -5.33 -7.82
CA GLY A 102 6.17 -4.27 -8.79
C GLY A 102 5.36 -4.38 -10.06
N THR A 103 5.37 -5.56 -10.69
CA THR A 103 4.67 -5.81 -11.95
C THR A 103 3.14 -5.69 -11.79
N ALA A 104 2.59 -6.21 -10.70
CA ALA A 104 1.14 -6.14 -10.45
C ALA A 104 0.68 -4.70 -10.20
N MET A 105 1.43 -3.92 -9.42
CA MET A 105 1.13 -2.51 -9.19
C MET A 105 1.27 -1.66 -10.45
N MET A 106 2.32 -1.89 -11.25
CA MET A 106 2.47 -1.17 -12.53
C MET A 106 1.32 -1.47 -13.49
N ARG A 107 0.78 -2.69 -13.48
CA ARG A 107 -0.41 -3.03 -14.27
C ARG A 107 -1.64 -2.25 -13.81
N VAL A 108 -1.91 -2.21 -12.50
CA VAL A 108 -3.03 -1.42 -11.94
C VAL A 108 -2.85 0.05 -12.26
N LEU A 109 -1.65 0.60 -12.08
CA LEU A 109 -1.33 1.98 -12.44
C LEU A 109 -1.61 2.27 -13.93
N GLN A 110 -1.23 1.36 -14.83
CA GLN A 110 -1.50 1.50 -16.27
C GLN A 110 -2.99 1.42 -16.61
N GLU A 111 -3.76 0.61 -15.90
CA GLU A 111 -5.20 0.45 -16.10
C GLU A 111 -5.99 1.66 -15.59
N ASP A 112 -5.64 2.15 -14.40
CA ASP A 112 -6.41 3.18 -13.70
C ASP A 112 -6.02 4.61 -14.10
N VAL A 113 -4.74 4.87 -14.33
CA VAL A 113 -4.26 6.25 -14.53
C VAL A 113 -4.48 6.71 -15.97
N LYS A 114 -5.30 7.77 -16.12
CA LYS A 114 -5.61 8.36 -17.43
C LYS A 114 -4.69 9.54 -17.78
N ARG A 115 -4.21 10.29 -16.77
CA ARG A 115 -3.23 11.37 -16.92
C ARG A 115 -2.24 11.41 -15.75
N LEU A 116 -0.96 11.61 -16.08
CA LEU A 116 0.14 11.88 -15.15
C LEU A 116 0.71 13.27 -15.41
N ASP A 117 0.68 14.17 -14.43
CA ASP A 117 1.35 15.46 -14.52
C ASP A 117 2.64 15.45 -13.69
N TYR A 118 3.72 15.98 -14.26
CA TYR A 118 5.04 16.05 -13.64
C TYR A 118 5.51 17.51 -13.58
N ASP A 119 5.75 17.99 -12.38
CA ASP A 119 6.07 19.40 -12.14
C ASP A 119 7.50 19.80 -12.57
N GLY A 120 8.36 18.82 -12.85
CA GLY A 120 9.78 19.01 -13.16
C GLY A 120 10.70 19.01 -11.94
N THR A 121 10.15 18.87 -10.73
CA THR A 121 10.84 19.03 -9.43
C THR A 121 10.67 17.84 -8.50
N HIS A 122 10.20 16.69 -9.00
CA HIS A 122 10.00 15.39 -8.33
C HIS A 122 8.58 15.07 -7.83
N THR A 123 7.57 15.87 -8.17
CA THR A 123 6.18 15.60 -7.76
C THR A 123 5.36 15.06 -8.93
N LEU A 124 4.66 13.95 -8.69
CA LEU A 124 3.75 13.33 -9.65
C LEU A 124 2.31 13.53 -9.16
N HIS A 125 1.47 14.08 -10.02
CA HIS A 125 0.04 14.24 -9.77
C HIS A 125 -0.77 13.30 -10.66
N LEU A 126 -1.68 12.56 -10.03
CA LEU A 126 -2.69 11.73 -10.70
C LEU A 126 -3.95 12.57 -10.86
N GLN A 127 -4.51 12.62 -12.08
CA GLN A 127 -5.80 13.24 -12.38
C GLN A 127 -6.80 12.19 -12.88
#